data_AF-A0A9E2RXN2-F1
#
_entry.id   AF-A0A9E2RXN2-F1
#
_cell.length_a   1.000
_cell.length_b   1.000
_cell.length_c   1.000
_cell.angle_alpha   90.00
_cell.angle_beta   90.00
_cell.angle_gamma   90.00
#
_symmetry.space_group_name_H-M   'P 1'
#
loop_
_entity.id
_entity.type
_entity.pdbx_description
1 polymer ?
#
loop_
_entity_poly.entity_id
_entity_poly.type
_entity_poly.pdbx_seq_one_letter_code
_entity_poly.pdbx_strand_id
1 'polypeptide(L)'
;MLGTRLWTLNPAEATSPLARLLEKAAASREVVEFEEYFAPAGRWLSGHIFPSSHGITVVFTDSTQRHANERALRNLLDQLRRQRRLAGVLAETNEVVFRATTRQQLVDAATRIVVELGGFLMCWIGELDASSGEVHPLAWAGLGAREYLTQLRISSRLDNSGMGIAGQTLRSGMARFSNDIRRDDSMAPWREFAARVGYRSLGGVPLLINGRIRGLLMVY
;
A
#
# COMPACT_ATOMS: atom_id res chain seq x y z
N MET A 1 -22.74 30.94 28.89
CA MET A 1 -24.15 30.53 28.71
C MET A 1 -24.49 29.54 29.82
N LEU A 2 -25.18 29.98 30.88
CA LEU A 2 -25.67 29.12 31.95
C LEU A 2 -27.18 28.99 31.77
N GLY A 3 -27.71 27.76 31.66
CA GLY A 3 -29.15 27.48 31.70
C GLY A 3 -29.79 26.77 30.50
N THR A 4 -29.08 26.58 29.38
CA THR A 4 -29.61 25.85 28.20
C THR A 4 -29.09 24.42 28.18
N ARG A 5 -29.95 23.42 27.95
CA ARG A 5 -29.48 22.04 27.68
C ARG A 5 -28.57 22.09 26.45
N LEU A 6 -27.34 21.57 26.57
CA LEU A 6 -26.33 21.61 25.50
C LEU A 6 -26.89 21.06 24.16
N TRP A 7 -27.72 20.02 24.25
CA TRP A 7 -28.34 19.32 23.12
C TRP A 7 -29.56 20.02 22.52
N THR A 8 -30.18 20.97 23.22
CA THR A 8 -31.31 21.73 22.65
C THR A 8 -30.86 22.73 21.59
N LEU A 9 -29.58 23.10 21.56
CA LEU A 9 -29.00 23.98 20.55
C LEU A 9 -28.43 23.21 19.34
N ASN A 10 -28.09 21.93 19.52
CA ASN A 10 -27.65 21.05 18.44
C ASN A 10 -28.03 19.58 18.71
N PRO A 11 -29.25 19.15 18.35
CA PRO A 11 -29.75 17.80 18.61
C PRO A 11 -28.97 16.70 17.89
N ALA A 12 -28.34 17.02 16.75
CA ALA A 12 -27.55 16.07 15.96
C ALA A 12 -26.28 15.61 16.70
N GLU A 13 -25.80 16.39 17.66
CA GLU A 13 -24.63 16.06 18.47
C GLU A 13 -24.96 15.15 19.66
N ALA A 14 -26.23 14.90 19.98
CA ALA A 14 -26.61 14.03 21.10
C ALA A 14 -26.13 12.58 20.94
N THR A 15 -25.80 12.14 19.73
CA THR A 15 -25.23 10.82 19.43
C THR A 15 -23.73 10.85 19.13
N SER A 16 -23.08 12.02 19.26
CA SER A 16 -21.67 12.17 18.92
C SER A 16 -20.76 11.50 19.96
N PRO A 17 -19.49 11.21 19.60
CA PRO A 17 -18.50 10.72 20.57
C PRO A 17 -18.39 11.61 21.81
N LEU A 18 -18.49 12.94 21.65
CA LEU A 18 -18.43 13.89 22.76
C LEU A 18 -19.62 13.74 23.72
N ALA A 19 -20.84 13.49 23.22
CA ALA A 19 -22.00 13.25 24.07
C ALA A 19 -21.81 12.02 24.98
N ARG A 20 -21.28 10.93 24.43
CA ARG A 20 -20.97 9.72 25.21
C ARG A 20 -19.92 9.98 26.29
N LEU A 21 -18.93 10.82 26.01
CA LEU A 21 -17.89 11.18 26.99
C LEU A 21 -18.46 12.04 28.12
N LEU A 22 -19.38 12.96 27.81
CA LEU A 22 -20.08 13.76 28.82
C LEU A 22 -20.97 12.89 29.71
N GLU A 23 -21.77 11.99 29.12
CA GLU A 23 -22.61 11.04 29.86
C GLU A 23 -21.76 10.12 30.74
N LYS A 24 -20.65 9.60 30.20
CA LYS A 24 -19.70 8.78 30.96
C LYS A 24 -19.15 9.53 32.17
N ALA A 25 -18.68 10.76 32.01
CA ALA A 25 -18.15 11.57 33.11
C ALA A 25 -19.22 11.86 34.18
N ALA A 26 -20.45 12.19 33.76
CA ALA A 26 -21.57 12.39 34.70
C ALA A 26 -21.94 11.11 35.47
N ALA A 27 -21.94 9.97 34.80
CA ALA A 27 -22.30 8.68 35.41
C ALA A 27 -21.21 8.17 36.34
N SER A 28 -19.93 8.22 35.94
CA SER A 28 -18.81 7.72 36.74
C SER A 28 -18.41 8.66 37.87
N ARG A 29 -18.74 9.95 37.76
CA ARG A 29 -18.21 11.03 38.64
C ARG A 29 -16.68 11.11 38.65
N GLU A 30 -16.04 10.63 37.59
CA GLU A 30 -14.60 10.71 37.40
C GLU A 30 -14.25 11.72 36.31
N VAL A 31 -13.05 12.29 36.41
CA VAL A 31 -12.52 13.16 35.35
C VAL A 31 -12.28 12.31 34.11
N VAL A 32 -12.83 12.74 32.98
CA VAL A 32 -12.62 12.08 31.69
C VAL A 32 -11.73 12.97 30.83
N GLU A 33 -10.52 12.50 30.54
CA GLU A 33 -9.68 13.05 29.48
C GLU A 33 -10.24 12.64 28.12
N PHE A 34 -10.15 13.54 27.14
CA PHE A 34 -10.53 13.24 25.77
C PHE A 34 -9.62 13.93 24.77
N GLU A 35 -9.57 13.32 23.59
CA GLU A 35 -9.06 13.93 22.38
C GLU A 35 -9.92 13.45 21.20
N GLU A 36 -10.75 14.33 20.67
CA GLU A 36 -11.78 13.96 19.68
C GLU A 36 -11.88 15.00 18.57
N TYR A 37 -12.23 14.52 17.37
CA TYR A 37 -12.52 15.39 16.24
C TYR A 37 -13.94 15.92 16.33
N PHE A 38 -14.06 17.23 16.49
CA PHE A 38 -15.33 17.93 16.53
C PHE A 38 -15.72 18.41 15.13
N ALA A 39 -16.51 17.57 14.44
CA ALA A 39 -16.90 17.77 13.05
C ALA A 39 -17.57 19.14 12.76
N PRO A 40 -18.47 19.69 13.62
CA PRO A 40 -19.13 20.97 13.33
C PRO A 40 -18.17 22.16 13.21
N ALA A 41 -17.05 22.15 13.94
CA ALA A 41 -16.04 23.20 13.86
C ALA A 41 -14.83 22.81 12.98
N GLY A 42 -14.78 21.58 12.49
CA GLY A 42 -13.65 21.04 11.74
C GLY A 42 -12.34 20.99 12.55
N ARG A 43 -12.42 20.80 13.88
CA ARG A 43 -11.29 20.93 14.79
C ARG A 43 -11.06 19.69 15.63
N TRP A 44 -9.81 19.42 15.97
CA TRP A 44 -9.46 18.48 17.03
C TRP A 44 -9.50 19.20 18.37
N LEU A 45 -10.25 18.66 19.32
CA LEU A 45 -10.35 19.19 20.67
C LEU A 45 -9.76 18.18 21.64
N SER A 46 -8.88 18.65 22.52
CA SER A 46 -8.31 17.84 23.60
C SER A 46 -8.50 18.56 24.93
N GLY A 47 -8.88 17.81 25.96
CA GLY A 47 -9.27 18.41 27.23
C GLY A 47 -9.74 17.42 28.27
N HIS A 48 -10.31 17.98 29.32
CA HIS A 48 -10.82 17.24 30.47
C HIS A 48 -12.27 17.62 30.74
N ILE A 49 -13.06 16.61 31.10
CA ILE A 49 -14.43 16.73 31.52
C ILE A 49 -14.46 16.49 33.03
N PHE A 50 -14.83 17.51 33.79
CA PHE A 50 -14.92 17.50 35.24
C PHE A 50 -16.38 17.40 35.66
N PRO A 51 -16.84 16.25 36.18
CA PRO A 51 -18.16 16.14 36.77
C PRO A 51 -18.20 16.83 38.14
N SER A 52 -19.36 17.41 38.47
CA SER A 52 -19.62 18.05 39.76
C SER A 52 -21.04 17.70 40.23
N SER A 53 -21.36 18.04 41.48
CA SER A 53 -22.69 17.81 42.05
C SER A 53 -23.82 18.56 41.33
N HIS A 54 -23.51 19.62 40.58
CA HIS A 54 -24.50 20.48 39.93
C HIS A 54 -24.36 20.53 38.39
N GLY A 55 -23.49 19.71 37.79
CA GLY A 55 -23.30 19.69 36.34
C GLY A 55 -21.92 19.21 35.91
N ILE A 56 -21.56 19.51 34.66
CA ILE A 56 -20.29 19.13 34.06
C ILE A 56 -19.56 20.41 33.61
N THR A 57 -18.27 20.50 33.91
CA THR A 57 -17.37 21.50 33.32
C THR A 57 -16.49 20.83 32.28
N VAL A 58 -16.38 21.41 31.10
CA VAL A 58 -15.47 20.94 30.04
C VAL A 58 -14.41 22.01 29.84
N VAL A 59 -13.14 21.64 30.01
CA VAL A 59 -12.00 22.48 29.66
C VAL A 59 -11.32 21.84 28.47
N PHE A 60 -11.18 22.57 27.38
CA PHE A 60 -10.60 22.05 26.15
C PHE A 60 -9.67 23.07 25.49
N THR A 61 -8.78 22.54 24.66
CA THR A 61 -7.87 23.30 23.81
C THR A 61 -7.98 22.78 22.37
N ASP A 62 -7.68 23.65 21.41
CA ASP A 62 -7.62 23.27 20.00
C ASP A 62 -6.29 22.57 19.70
N SER A 63 -6.33 21.27 19.41
CA SER A 63 -5.17 20.45 19.04
C SER A 63 -5.05 20.23 17.52
N THR A 64 -5.81 20.97 16.70
CA THR A 64 -5.85 20.80 15.24
C THR A 64 -4.47 20.95 14.59
N GLN A 65 -3.70 21.96 15.00
CA GLN A 65 -2.36 22.19 14.46
C GLN A 65 -1.41 21.03 14.80
N ARG A 66 -1.55 20.45 16.00
CA ARG A 66 -0.74 19.30 16.41
C ARG A 66 -1.04 18.08 15.53
N HIS A 67 -2.32 17.73 15.34
CA HIS A 67 -2.72 16.63 14.44
C HIS A 67 -2.28 16.87 12.99
N ALA A 68 -2.40 18.11 12.50
CA ALA A 68 -1.97 18.47 11.16
C ALA A 68 -0.44 18.29 10.99
N ASN A 69 0.34 18.79 11.94
CA ASN A 69 1.80 18.65 11.95
C ASN A 69 2.23 17.18 12.05
N GLU A 70 1.60 16.39 12.93
CA GLU A 70 1.91 14.97 13.07
C GLU A 70 1.58 14.17 11.81
N ARG A 71 0.46 14.48 11.14
CA ARG A 71 0.11 13.88 9.85
C ARG A 71 1.09 14.27 8.75
N ALA A 72 1.46 15.56 8.68
CA ALA A 72 2.45 16.05 7.73
C ALA A 72 3.82 15.39 7.94
N LEU A 73 4.27 15.26 9.20
CA LEU A 73 5.51 14.59 9.54
C LEU A 73 5.47 13.10 9.17
N ARG A 74 4.38 12.40 9.50
CA ARG A 74 4.18 10.99 9.10
C ARG A 74 4.29 10.83 7.58
N ASN A 75 3.60 11.67 6.82
CA ASN A 75 3.65 11.65 5.36
C ASN A 75 5.05 11.91 4.82
N LEU A 76 5.78 12.89 5.36
CA LEU A 76 7.14 13.21 4.95
C LEU A 76 8.10 12.05 5.26
N LEU A 77 7.99 11.43 6.44
CA LEU A 77 8.80 10.28 6.82
C LEU A 77 8.53 9.09 5.88
N ASP A 78 7.28 8.84 5.51
CA ASP A 78 6.93 7.76 4.57
C ASP A 78 7.42 8.05 3.15
N GLN A 79 7.40 9.31 2.71
CA GLN A 79 8.00 9.73 1.44
C GLN A 79 9.52 9.53 1.44
N LEU A 80 10.21 9.96 2.51
CA LEU A 80 11.66 9.79 2.66
C LEU A 80 12.06 8.31 2.69
N ARG A 81 11.31 7.47 3.42
CA ARG A 81 11.50 6.02 3.43
C ARG A 81 11.36 5.44 2.03
N ARG A 82 10.33 5.83 1.28
CA ARG A 82 10.12 5.37 -0.10
C ARG A 82 11.27 5.80 -1.02
N GLN A 83 11.73 7.04 -0.93
CA GLN A 83 12.84 7.53 -1.74
C GLN A 83 14.15 6.80 -1.43
N ARG A 84 14.49 6.66 -0.15
CA ARG A 84 15.69 5.90 0.29
C ARG A 84 15.65 4.46 -0.21
N ARG A 85 14.48 3.84 -0.15
CA ARG A 85 14.27 2.47 -0.63
C ARG A 85 14.57 2.34 -2.13
N LEU A 86 13.99 3.22 -2.95
CA LEU A 86 14.21 3.23 -4.39
C LEU A 86 15.68 3.51 -4.73
N ALA A 87 16.30 4.47 -4.03
CA ALA A 87 17.72 4.77 -4.20
C ALA A 87 18.61 3.56 -3.84
N GLY A 88 18.29 2.86 -2.75
CA GLY A 88 19.00 1.64 -2.34
C GLY A 88 18.88 0.52 -3.37
N VAL A 89 17.66 0.25 -3.88
CA VAL A 89 17.45 -0.72 -4.95
C VAL A 89 18.28 -0.39 -6.19
N LEU A 90 18.32 0.88 -6.61
CA LEU A 90 19.11 1.31 -7.76
C LEU A 90 20.61 1.14 -7.53
N ALA A 91 21.11 1.55 -6.37
CA ALA A 91 22.53 1.44 -6.03
C ALA A 91 22.99 -0.03 -5.99
N GLU A 92 22.25 -0.88 -5.27
CA GLU A 92 22.58 -2.30 -5.12
C GLU A 92 22.47 -3.05 -6.45
N THR A 93 21.45 -2.74 -7.27
CA THR A 93 21.32 -3.33 -8.61
C THR A 93 22.51 -2.95 -9.48
N ASN A 94 22.94 -1.68 -9.45
CA ASN A 94 24.11 -1.24 -10.20
C ASN A 94 25.39 -1.95 -9.73
N GLU A 95 25.57 -2.15 -8.42
CA GLU A 95 26.72 -2.88 -7.87
C GLU A 95 26.75 -4.34 -8.37
N VAL A 96 25.60 -5.00 -8.38
CA VAL A 96 25.47 -6.36 -8.92
C VAL A 96 25.80 -6.42 -10.41
N VAL A 97 25.38 -5.43 -11.21
CA VAL A 97 25.70 -5.38 -12.64
C VAL A 97 27.21 -5.42 -12.88
N PHE A 98 28.01 -4.76 -12.02
CA PHE A 98 29.47 -4.80 -12.13
C PHE A 98 30.12 -6.09 -11.62
N ARG A 99 29.49 -6.77 -10.64
CA ARG A 99 30.07 -7.96 -9.99
C ARG A 99 29.61 -9.29 -10.58
N ALA A 100 28.42 -9.34 -11.17
CA ALA A 100 27.87 -10.56 -11.72
C ALA A 100 28.71 -11.03 -12.91
N THR A 101 29.19 -12.27 -12.84
CA THR A 101 29.98 -12.87 -13.92
C THR A 101 29.12 -13.69 -14.87
N THR A 102 27.86 -13.92 -14.52
CA THR A 102 26.90 -14.67 -15.34
C THR A 102 25.54 -13.97 -15.36
N ARG A 103 24.78 -14.22 -16.43
CA ARG A 103 23.40 -13.76 -16.57
C ARG A 103 22.53 -14.24 -15.40
N GLN A 104 22.69 -15.48 -14.96
CA GLN A 104 21.87 -16.06 -13.89
C GLN A 104 22.10 -15.35 -12.56
N GLN A 105 23.37 -15.11 -12.19
CA GLN A 105 23.70 -14.34 -10.98
C GLN A 105 23.08 -12.95 -10.97
N LEU A 106 23.07 -12.27 -12.12
CA LEU A 106 22.47 -10.95 -12.26
C LEU A 106 20.95 -10.98 -12.00
N VAL A 107 20.21 -11.90 -12.65
CA VAL A 107 18.75 -11.97 -12.49
C VAL A 107 18.33 -12.48 -11.09
N ASP A 108 19.09 -13.40 -10.51
CA ASP A 108 18.86 -13.88 -9.15
C ASP A 108 19.07 -12.77 -8.11
N ALA A 109 20.14 -11.99 -8.26
CA ALA A 109 20.40 -10.88 -7.36
C ALA A 109 19.39 -9.74 -7.56
N ALA A 110 19.05 -9.39 -8.80
CA ALA A 110 18.05 -8.36 -9.08
C ALA A 110 16.69 -8.69 -8.44
N THR A 111 16.19 -9.93 -8.59
CA THR A 111 14.92 -10.34 -7.98
C THR A 111 14.95 -10.28 -6.45
N ARG A 112 16.05 -10.71 -5.81
CA ARG A 112 16.22 -10.57 -4.35
C ARG A 112 16.25 -9.12 -3.89
N ILE A 113 17.01 -8.25 -4.56
CA ILE A 113 17.11 -6.82 -4.22
C ILE A 113 15.73 -6.15 -4.25
N VAL A 114 14.92 -6.44 -5.27
CA VAL A 114 13.58 -5.90 -5.39
C VAL A 114 12.69 -6.32 -4.22
N VAL A 115 12.82 -7.55 -3.74
CA VAL A 115 12.03 -8.03 -2.58
C VAL A 115 12.58 -7.49 -1.26
N GLU A 116 13.86 -7.71 -0.99
CA GLU A 116 14.50 -7.44 0.31
C GLU A 116 14.68 -5.94 0.56
N LEU A 117 15.21 -5.20 -0.42
CA LEU A 117 15.36 -3.75 -0.32
C LEU A 117 14.11 -3.04 -0.82
N GLY A 118 13.55 -3.46 -1.97
CA GLY A 118 12.40 -2.80 -2.58
C GLY A 118 11.08 -2.97 -1.83
N GLY A 119 11.00 -3.95 -0.93
CA GLY A 119 9.82 -4.19 -0.07
C GLY A 119 8.61 -4.73 -0.83
N PHE A 120 8.82 -5.32 -2.00
CA PHE A 120 7.78 -6.04 -2.74
C PHE A 120 7.59 -7.43 -2.16
N LEU A 121 6.37 -7.96 -2.20
CA LEU A 121 6.07 -9.29 -1.67
C LEU A 121 6.72 -10.38 -2.53
N MET A 122 6.80 -10.14 -3.84
CA MET A 122 7.37 -11.07 -4.80
C MET A 122 7.91 -10.35 -6.04
N CYS A 123 9.01 -10.86 -6.59
CA CYS A 123 9.56 -10.43 -7.86
C CYS A 123 9.94 -11.66 -8.69
N TRP A 124 9.68 -11.63 -9.99
CA TRP A 124 10.20 -12.63 -10.90
C TRP A 124 10.58 -12.03 -12.25
N ILE A 125 11.55 -12.66 -12.92
CA ILE A 125 12.02 -12.30 -14.24
C ILE A 125 11.72 -13.47 -15.18
N GLY A 126 11.07 -13.16 -16.30
CA GLY A 126 10.76 -14.13 -17.35
C GLY A 126 11.52 -13.83 -18.64
N GLU A 127 11.94 -14.88 -19.33
CA GLU A 127 12.47 -14.82 -20.70
C GLU A 127 11.37 -15.13 -21.69
N LEU A 128 11.26 -14.30 -22.73
CA LEU A 128 10.36 -14.54 -23.85
C LEU A 128 11.06 -15.43 -24.88
N ASP A 129 10.51 -16.62 -25.12
CA ASP A 129 10.86 -17.40 -26.31
C ASP A 129 10.18 -16.74 -27.52
N ALA A 130 10.99 -16.20 -28.44
CA ALA A 130 10.48 -15.51 -29.62
C ALA A 130 9.82 -16.45 -30.63
N SER A 131 10.16 -17.75 -30.62
CA SER A 131 9.63 -18.72 -31.57
C SER A 131 8.23 -19.19 -31.19
N SER A 132 8.03 -19.52 -29.93
CA SER A 132 6.72 -19.90 -29.40
C SER A 132 5.91 -18.68 -29.00
N GLY A 133 6.50 -17.65 -28.41
CA GLY A 133 5.80 -16.57 -27.71
C GLY A 133 5.47 -16.89 -26.26
N GLU A 134 5.97 -18.01 -25.72
CA GLU A 134 5.85 -18.38 -24.31
C GLU A 134 6.89 -17.65 -23.45
N VAL A 135 6.57 -17.47 -22.17
CA VAL A 135 7.47 -16.89 -21.18
C VAL A 135 7.93 -17.96 -20.20
N HIS A 136 9.24 -18.09 -20.04
CA HIS A 136 9.86 -19.01 -19.08
C HIS A 136 10.46 -18.23 -17.91
N PRO A 137 10.05 -18.51 -16.65
CA PRO A 137 10.69 -17.91 -15.48
C PRO A 137 12.19 -18.23 -15.43
N LEU A 138 13.02 -17.20 -15.33
CA LEU A 138 14.48 -17.31 -15.18
C LEU A 138 14.93 -17.19 -13.72
N ALA A 139 14.28 -16.31 -12.95
CA ALA A 139 14.61 -16.06 -11.56
C ALA A 139 13.40 -15.52 -10.82
N TRP A 140 13.35 -15.74 -9.52
CA TRP A 140 12.29 -15.23 -8.65
C TRP A 140 12.75 -15.15 -7.20
N ALA A 141 12.09 -14.26 -6.44
CA ALA A 141 12.26 -14.14 -5.00
C ALA A 141 10.92 -13.73 -4.37
N GLY A 142 10.77 -14.00 -3.08
CA GLY A 142 9.62 -13.58 -2.28
C GLY A 142 8.53 -14.64 -2.10
N LEU A 143 7.45 -14.22 -1.45
CA LEU A 143 6.39 -15.09 -0.94
C LEU A 143 5.64 -15.78 -2.08
N GLY A 144 5.27 -17.06 -1.94
CA GLY A 144 4.42 -17.76 -2.92
C GLY A 144 5.00 -17.98 -4.33
N ALA A 145 6.20 -17.50 -4.63
CA ALA A 145 6.78 -17.52 -5.98
C ALA A 145 6.89 -18.95 -6.55
N ARG A 146 7.40 -19.91 -5.77
CA ARG A 146 7.58 -21.30 -6.24
C ARG A 146 6.25 -21.99 -6.59
N GLU A 147 5.25 -21.86 -5.72
CA GLU A 147 3.91 -22.43 -5.97
C GLU A 147 3.26 -21.78 -7.19
N TYR A 148 3.38 -20.45 -7.30
CA TYR A 148 2.79 -19.69 -8.40
C TYR A 148 3.42 -20.04 -9.75
N LEU A 149 4.75 -19.92 -9.84
CA LEU A 149 5.48 -19.98 -11.10
C LEU A 149 5.54 -21.38 -11.70
N THR A 150 5.39 -22.43 -10.88
CA THR A 150 5.35 -23.82 -11.38
C THR A 150 4.08 -24.14 -12.17
N GLN A 151 2.98 -23.42 -11.94
CA GLN A 151 1.71 -23.61 -12.64
C GLN A 151 1.43 -22.50 -13.66
N LEU A 152 2.30 -21.49 -13.70
CA LEU A 152 2.07 -20.28 -14.47
C LEU A 152 2.35 -20.52 -15.96
N ARG A 153 1.31 -20.29 -16.77
CA ARG A 153 1.43 -20.15 -18.22
C ARG A 153 1.23 -18.69 -18.59
N ILE A 154 2.24 -18.08 -19.19
CA ILE A 154 2.20 -16.72 -19.72
C ILE A 154 2.72 -16.75 -21.15
N SER A 155 2.01 -16.04 -22.02
CA SER A 155 2.44 -15.82 -23.39
C SER A 155 2.35 -14.35 -23.77
N SER A 156 3.00 -13.96 -24.86
CA SER A 156 2.81 -12.67 -25.51
C SER A 156 1.59 -12.65 -26.45
N ARG A 157 0.94 -13.81 -26.67
CA ARG A 157 -0.13 -13.99 -27.66
C ARG A 157 -1.47 -13.41 -27.16
N LEU A 158 -2.44 -13.29 -28.07
CA LEU A 158 -3.83 -12.94 -27.76
C LEU A 158 -4.64 -14.20 -27.40
N ASP A 159 -4.14 -14.95 -26.43
CA ASP A 159 -4.80 -16.12 -25.85
C ASP A 159 -5.02 -15.91 -24.34
N ASN A 160 -5.70 -16.85 -23.67
CA ASN A 160 -5.99 -16.74 -22.23
C ASN A 160 -4.73 -16.51 -21.37
N SER A 161 -3.57 -17.02 -21.78
CA SER A 161 -2.30 -16.86 -21.06
C SER A 161 -1.60 -15.51 -21.32
N GLY A 162 -1.99 -14.78 -22.37
CA GLY A 162 -1.44 -13.47 -22.70
C GLY A 162 -2.36 -12.28 -22.43
N MET A 163 -3.58 -12.49 -21.93
CA MET A 163 -4.51 -11.39 -21.63
C MET A 163 -4.19 -10.62 -20.34
N GLY A 164 -3.43 -11.21 -19.42
CA GLY A 164 -3.00 -10.56 -18.18
C GLY A 164 -1.92 -9.48 -18.36
N ILE A 165 -1.58 -8.81 -17.27
CA ILE A 165 -0.58 -7.72 -17.24
C ILE A 165 0.75 -8.11 -17.90
N ALA A 166 1.23 -9.34 -17.69
CA ALA A 166 2.48 -9.81 -18.28
C ALA A 166 2.44 -9.83 -19.82
N GLY A 167 1.40 -10.42 -20.42
CA GLY A 167 1.25 -10.44 -21.88
C GLY A 167 1.01 -9.05 -22.46
N GLN A 168 0.25 -8.19 -21.77
CA GLN A 168 0.08 -6.78 -22.17
C GLN A 168 1.41 -6.00 -22.15
N THR A 169 2.25 -6.24 -21.13
CA THR A 169 3.59 -5.64 -21.01
C THR A 169 4.45 -6.03 -22.22
N LEU A 170 4.48 -7.31 -22.55
CA LEU A 170 5.25 -7.85 -23.68
C LEU A 170 4.77 -7.34 -25.04
N ARG A 171 3.44 -7.24 -25.26
CA ARG A 171 2.91 -6.73 -26.53
C ARG A 171 3.11 -5.24 -26.70
N SER A 172 2.93 -4.46 -25.63
CA SER A 172 3.04 -3.00 -25.72
C SER A 172 4.48 -2.50 -25.66
N GLY A 173 5.41 -3.30 -25.11
CA GLY A 173 6.77 -2.83 -24.85
C GLY A 173 6.83 -1.69 -23.83
N MET A 174 5.77 -1.52 -23.04
CA MET A 174 5.64 -0.50 -22.02
C MET A 174 5.35 -1.14 -20.66
N ALA A 175 5.74 -0.44 -19.59
CA ALA A 175 5.37 -0.87 -18.26
C ALA A 175 3.84 -0.85 -18.08
N ARG A 176 3.30 -1.87 -17.43
CA ARG A 176 1.87 -2.03 -17.13
C ARG A 176 1.68 -2.31 -15.65
N PHE A 177 0.63 -1.76 -15.07
CA PHE A 177 0.39 -1.84 -13.64
C PHE A 177 -1.08 -2.09 -13.35
N SER A 178 -1.34 -2.83 -12.28
CA SER A 178 -2.64 -2.94 -11.64
C SER A 178 -2.49 -2.51 -10.20
N ASN A 179 -3.12 -1.38 -9.83
CA ASN A 179 -3.07 -0.85 -8.47
C ASN A 179 -4.06 -1.55 -7.52
N ASP A 180 -5.04 -2.28 -8.06
CA ASP A 180 -6.00 -3.07 -7.28
C ASP A 180 -6.43 -4.32 -8.06
N ILE A 181 -5.74 -5.43 -7.79
CA ILE A 181 -5.99 -6.76 -8.41
C ILE A 181 -7.44 -7.21 -8.25
N ARG A 182 -8.10 -6.81 -7.16
CA ARG A 182 -9.47 -7.24 -6.84
C ARG A 182 -10.50 -6.66 -7.80
N ARG A 183 -10.17 -5.52 -8.42
CA ARG A 183 -11.04 -4.76 -9.34
C ARG A 183 -10.56 -4.82 -10.79
N ASP A 184 -9.47 -5.52 -11.05
CA ASP A 184 -8.90 -5.66 -12.38
C ASP A 184 -9.42 -6.94 -13.04
N ASP A 185 -10.15 -6.78 -14.14
CA ASP A 185 -10.70 -7.89 -14.92
C ASP A 185 -9.61 -8.71 -15.61
N SER A 186 -8.50 -8.06 -16.00
CA SER A 186 -7.34 -8.76 -16.56
C SER A 186 -6.65 -9.67 -15.54
N MET A 187 -7.02 -9.56 -14.26
CA MET A 187 -6.53 -10.42 -13.19
C MET A 187 -7.49 -11.53 -12.79
N ALA A 188 -8.65 -11.67 -13.44
CA ALA A 188 -9.68 -12.65 -13.07
C ALA A 188 -9.14 -14.08 -12.90
N PRO A 189 -8.31 -14.65 -13.81
CA PRO A 189 -7.74 -15.99 -13.64
C PRO A 189 -6.81 -16.15 -12.44
N TRP A 190 -6.23 -15.05 -11.94
CA TRP A 190 -5.17 -15.06 -10.92
C TRP A 190 -5.61 -14.45 -9.58
N ARG A 191 -6.83 -13.92 -9.50
CA ARG A 191 -7.34 -13.16 -8.35
C ARG A 191 -7.41 -13.98 -7.08
N GLU A 192 -7.81 -15.25 -7.18
CA GLU A 192 -7.92 -16.15 -6.02
C GLU A 192 -6.54 -16.44 -5.42
N PHE A 193 -5.55 -16.77 -6.26
CA PHE A 193 -4.18 -16.96 -5.83
C PHE A 193 -3.62 -15.68 -5.19
N ALA A 194 -3.79 -14.53 -5.85
CA ALA A 194 -3.34 -13.24 -5.37
C ALA A 194 -3.93 -12.91 -3.98
N ALA A 195 -5.23 -13.17 -3.77
CA ALA A 195 -5.88 -12.96 -2.49
C ALA A 195 -5.33 -13.87 -1.38
N ARG A 196 -5.08 -15.16 -1.68
CA ARG A 196 -4.52 -16.12 -0.74
C ARG A 196 -3.13 -15.73 -0.24
N VAL A 197 -2.28 -15.22 -1.14
CA VAL A 197 -0.89 -14.85 -0.83
C VAL A 197 -0.76 -13.37 -0.39
N GLY A 198 -1.83 -12.59 -0.53
CA GLY A 198 -1.88 -11.19 -0.07
C GLY A 198 -1.45 -10.15 -1.09
N TYR A 199 -1.29 -10.51 -2.37
CA TYR A 199 -1.00 -9.56 -3.44
C TYR A 199 -2.19 -8.65 -3.70
N ARG A 200 -1.96 -7.33 -3.64
CA ARG A 200 -3.00 -6.31 -3.86
C ARG A 200 -2.81 -5.52 -5.15
N SER A 201 -1.58 -5.46 -5.63
CA SER A 201 -1.15 -4.77 -6.84
C SER A 201 -0.12 -5.61 -7.56
N LEU A 202 0.12 -5.31 -8.84
CA LEU A 202 1.27 -5.83 -9.56
C LEU A 202 1.73 -4.86 -10.63
N GLY A 203 2.98 -5.00 -11.05
CA GLY A 203 3.57 -4.26 -12.16
C GLY A 203 4.40 -5.17 -13.03
N GLY A 204 4.34 -4.96 -14.34
CA GLY A 204 5.22 -5.58 -15.33
C GLY A 204 6.03 -4.52 -16.04
N VAL A 205 7.34 -4.76 -16.18
CA VAL A 205 8.27 -3.91 -16.92
C VAL A 205 8.95 -4.76 -17.99
N PRO A 206 8.95 -4.36 -19.27
CA PRO A 206 9.60 -5.12 -20.32
C PRO A 206 11.12 -5.02 -20.19
N LEU A 207 11.81 -6.13 -20.49
CA LEU A 207 13.27 -6.15 -20.58
C LEU A 207 13.69 -6.08 -22.05
N LEU A 208 14.38 -5.00 -22.42
CA LEU A 208 14.83 -4.75 -23.78
C LEU A 208 16.33 -5.01 -23.91
N ILE A 209 16.71 -5.75 -24.95
CA ILE A 209 18.10 -5.93 -25.37
C ILE A 209 18.19 -5.49 -26.83
N ASN A 210 19.00 -4.46 -27.10
CA ASN A 210 19.17 -3.86 -28.44
C ASN A 210 17.82 -3.47 -29.08
N GLY A 211 16.94 -2.82 -28.29
CA GLY A 211 15.63 -2.36 -28.74
C GLY A 211 14.58 -3.47 -28.94
N ARG A 212 14.91 -4.74 -28.64
CA ARG A 212 13.97 -5.87 -28.74
C ARG A 212 13.57 -6.36 -27.37
N ILE A 213 12.29 -6.66 -27.20
CA ILE A 213 11.76 -7.27 -25.97
C ILE A 213 12.28 -8.70 -25.89
N ARG A 214 13.02 -9.02 -24.81
CA ARG A 214 13.57 -10.35 -24.53
C ARG A 214 12.94 -11.02 -23.32
N GLY A 215 12.09 -10.30 -22.61
CA GLY A 215 11.49 -10.78 -21.39
C GLY A 215 10.79 -9.67 -20.64
N LEU A 216 10.52 -9.93 -19.38
CA LEU A 216 9.91 -8.96 -18.48
C LEU A 216 10.33 -9.21 -17.03
N LEU A 217 10.22 -8.17 -16.22
CA LEU A 217 10.28 -8.22 -14.77
C LEU A 217 8.89 -7.93 -14.22
N MET A 218 8.45 -8.74 -13.28
CA MET A 218 7.14 -8.63 -12.63
C MET A 218 7.33 -8.46 -11.13
N VAL A 219 6.58 -7.52 -10.53
CA VAL A 219 6.58 -7.22 -9.09
C VAL A 219 5.18 -7.21 -8.52
N TYR A 220 5.04 -7.61 -7.26
CA TYR A 220 3.77 -7.76 -6.53
C TYR A 220 3.84 -7.12 -5.15
#